data_AF-A0AAE8U9J7-F1
#
_entry.id   AF-A0AAE8U9J7-F1
#
_cell.length_a   1.000
_cell.length_b   1.000
_cell.length_c   1.000
_cell.angle_alpha   90.00
_cell.angle_beta   90.00
_cell.angle_gamma   90.00
#
_symmetry.space_group_name_H-M   'P 1'
#
loop_
_entity.id
_entity.type
_entity.pdbx_description
1 polymer ?
#
loop_
_entity_poly.entity_id
_entity_poly.type
_entity_poly.pdbx_seq_one_letter_code
_entity_poly.pdbx_strand_id
1 'polypeptide(L)'
;MKLVNVVLTGLLISGLLIGCTEEGETKGEQVKTEETTIKHVAAVNPSKIWNDVSTPEGFNNYEIEPTLEAWIAYHAQDINKTTDVDEYYLRADRLTKEMIYFRVQGEDLQKDFENLNVLQILMGHLDYVISVEKQQGLDTAESYEELTKCFTYFTELLHDLNVIINNDGKGETYGLTHQLDGSKVDELEKLLYTEARKE
;
A
#
# COMPACT_ATOMS: atom_id res chain seq x y z
N MET A 1 2.47 -25.73 -51.38
CA MET A 1 2.98 -24.84 -50.31
C MET A 1 2.95 -23.42 -50.83
N LYS A 2 2.47 -22.45 -50.03
CA LYS A 2 2.51 -21.02 -50.38
C LYS A 2 3.61 -20.35 -49.57
N LEU A 3 4.48 -19.59 -50.25
CA LEU A 3 5.45 -18.69 -49.61
C LEU A 3 4.70 -17.51 -48.99
N VAL A 4 5.12 -17.11 -47.78
CA VAL A 4 4.70 -15.85 -47.14
C VAL A 4 5.96 -15.03 -46.95
N ASN A 5 6.00 -13.83 -47.55
CA ASN A 5 7.14 -12.94 -47.46
C ASN A 5 7.13 -12.19 -46.12
N VAL A 6 8.33 -12.03 -45.56
CA VAL A 6 8.58 -11.25 -44.34
C VAL A 6 8.52 -9.74 -44.65
N VAL A 7 7.90 -8.97 -43.76
CA VAL A 7 8.17 -7.54 -43.61
C VAL A 7 8.41 -7.26 -42.13
N LEU A 8 9.66 -6.99 -41.77
CA LEU A 8 10.10 -6.65 -40.43
C LEU A 8 10.47 -5.16 -40.40
N THR A 9 9.55 -4.28 -40.01
CA THR A 9 9.81 -2.84 -39.88
C THR A 9 10.45 -2.54 -38.53
N GLY A 10 11.78 -2.52 -38.49
CA GLY A 10 12.54 -2.05 -37.34
C GLY A 10 12.50 -0.52 -37.22
N LEU A 11 12.11 -0.02 -36.05
CA LEU A 11 12.15 1.40 -35.69
C LEU A 11 13.54 1.75 -35.13
N LEU A 12 14.40 2.32 -35.97
CA LEU A 12 15.66 2.92 -35.54
C LEU A 12 15.39 4.36 -35.04
N ILE A 13 15.36 4.55 -33.72
CA ILE A 13 15.39 5.89 -33.11
C ILE A 13 16.86 6.32 -32.99
N SER A 14 17.36 7.01 -34.01
CA SER A 14 18.70 7.61 -34.02
C SER A 14 18.71 8.92 -33.24
N GLY A 15 18.89 8.84 -31.92
CA GLY A 15 19.13 10.00 -31.05
C GLY A 15 20.63 10.21 -30.81
N LEU A 16 21.31 10.97 -31.68
CA LEU A 16 22.71 11.36 -31.50
C LEU A 16 22.81 12.87 -31.25
N LEU A 17 23.31 13.23 -30.07
CA LEU A 17 23.40 14.58 -29.53
C LEU A 17 24.37 15.46 -30.34
N ILE A 18 23.92 16.63 -30.77
CA ILE A 18 24.78 17.74 -31.24
C ILE A 18 24.17 19.06 -30.76
N GLY A 19 24.95 19.94 -30.11
CA GLY A 19 24.48 21.29 -29.79
C GLY A 19 25.26 22.03 -28.69
N CYS A 20 26.45 22.53 -29.05
CA CYS A 20 27.24 23.63 -28.45
C CYS A 20 28.67 23.51 -29.04
N THR A 21 29.30 24.46 -29.73
CA THR A 21 28.95 25.80 -30.24
C THR A 21 29.58 25.95 -31.66
N GLU A 22 29.70 27.08 -32.40
CA GLU A 22 29.42 28.51 -32.19
C GLU A 22 29.19 29.22 -33.56
N GLU A 23 29.05 30.55 -33.56
CA GLU A 23 29.08 31.54 -34.67
C GLU A 23 28.69 31.18 -36.13
N GLY A 24 27.68 31.89 -36.66
CA GLY A 24 27.39 31.98 -38.09
C GLY A 24 26.10 32.76 -38.39
N GLU A 25 26.19 34.08 -38.62
CA GLU A 25 25.03 34.88 -39.05
C GLU A 25 24.50 34.44 -40.42
N THR A 26 23.20 34.20 -40.55
CA THR A 26 22.49 34.46 -41.83
C THR A 26 21.00 34.70 -41.61
N LYS A 27 20.39 35.47 -42.51
CA LYS A 27 19.08 36.10 -42.30
C LYS A 27 17.91 35.17 -42.65
N GLY A 28 17.01 35.01 -41.68
CA GLY A 28 15.58 35.30 -41.84
C GLY A 28 14.73 34.35 -42.67
N GLU A 29 13.99 33.48 -41.98
CA GLU A 29 12.65 33.05 -42.40
C GLU A 29 11.75 32.89 -41.16
N GLN A 30 10.60 33.58 -41.13
CA GLN A 30 9.63 33.45 -40.03
C GLN A 30 8.79 32.20 -40.23
N VAL A 31 9.27 31.07 -39.72
CA VAL A 31 8.42 29.88 -39.55
C VAL A 31 7.41 30.16 -38.45
N LYS A 32 6.12 30.07 -38.76
CA LYS A 32 5.05 30.14 -37.76
C LYS A 32 5.22 28.98 -36.78
N THR A 33 5.44 29.31 -35.50
CA THR A 33 5.36 28.33 -34.42
C THR A 33 3.91 27.88 -34.29
N GLU A 34 3.60 26.67 -34.74
CA GLU A 34 2.40 25.98 -34.27
C GLU A 34 2.62 25.67 -32.78
N GLU A 35 1.71 26.16 -31.93
CA GLU A 35 1.69 25.79 -30.51
C GLU A 35 1.37 24.31 -30.40
N THR A 36 2.43 23.48 -30.41
CA THR A 36 2.34 22.09 -29.97
C THR A 36 1.94 22.12 -28.51
N THR A 37 0.65 21.94 -28.23
CA THR A 37 0.13 21.85 -26.86
C THR A 37 0.78 20.64 -26.18
N ILE A 38 1.88 20.87 -25.47
CA ILE A 38 2.53 19.85 -24.68
C ILE A 38 1.52 19.40 -23.63
N LYS A 39 0.97 18.19 -23.79
CA LYS A 39 0.21 17.53 -22.74
C LYS A 39 1.13 17.44 -21.53
N HIS A 40 0.82 18.22 -20.50
CA HIS A 40 1.54 18.19 -19.24
C HIS A 40 1.31 16.80 -18.64
N VAL A 41 2.31 15.92 -18.79
CA VAL A 41 2.31 14.64 -18.09
C VAL A 41 2.38 15.00 -16.61
N ALA A 42 1.35 14.62 -15.85
CA ALA A 42 1.33 14.87 -14.41
C ALA A 42 2.62 14.32 -13.81
N ALA A 43 3.32 15.14 -13.02
CA ALA A 43 4.53 14.70 -12.35
C ALA A 43 4.18 13.50 -11.45
N VAL A 44 4.89 12.39 -11.61
CA VAL A 44 4.71 11.22 -10.75
C VAL A 44 5.09 11.66 -9.34
N ASN A 45 4.14 11.57 -8.40
CA ASN A 45 4.41 11.89 -7.00
C ASN A 45 5.39 10.85 -6.43
N PRO A 46 6.60 11.24 -5.97
CA PRO A 46 7.59 10.30 -5.45
C PRO A 46 7.10 9.48 -4.25
N SER A 47 6.18 10.01 -3.42
CA SER A 47 5.66 9.28 -2.24
C SER A 47 4.86 8.03 -2.62
N LYS A 48 4.32 7.98 -3.84
CA LYS A 48 3.54 6.87 -4.41
C LYS A 48 4.40 5.80 -5.10
N ILE A 49 5.69 6.06 -5.31
CA ILE A 49 6.59 5.08 -5.93
C ILE A 49 7.01 4.11 -4.84
N TRP A 50 6.65 2.84 -5.00
CA TRP A 50 7.01 1.77 -4.07
C TRP A 50 7.69 0.60 -4.77
N ASN A 51 8.45 -0.19 -4.00
CA ASN A 51 9.06 -1.45 -4.44
C ASN A 51 9.03 -2.46 -3.28
N ASP A 52 8.81 -3.73 -3.58
CA ASP A 52 9.17 -4.80 -2.65
C ASP A 52 10.70 -4.98 -2.64
N VAL A 53 11.30 -4.98 -1.46
CA VAL A 53 12.71 -5.30 -1.22
C VAL A 53 12.87 -6.39 -0.15
N SER A 54 11.83 -7.19 0.05
CA SER A 54 11.83 -8.36 0.93
C SER A 54 12.93 -9.35 0.54
N THR A 55 13.57 -9.93 1.55
CA THR A 55 14.43 -11.10 1.39
C THR A 55 13.68 -12.31 1.94
N PRO A 56 13.41 -13.37 1.15
CA PRO A 56 12.57 -14.51 1.57
C PRO A 56 13.19 -15.40 2.67
N GLU A 57 14.25 -14.94 3.32
CA GLU A 57 14.92 -15.61 4.43
C GLU A 57 14.09 -15.51 5.72
N GLY A 58 13.33 -16.56 6.02
CA GLY A 58 12.70 -16.76 7.34
C GLY A 58 11.22 -17.15 7.33
N PHE A 59 10.53 -17.02 6.20
CA PHE A 59 9.12 -17.38 6.06
C PHE A 59 8.96 -18.76 5.41
N ASN A 60 8.59 -19.80 6.19
CA ASN A 60 8.48 -21.18 5.68
C ASN A 60 7.44 -22.07 6.41
N ASN A 61 6.53 -21.50 7.21
CA ASN A 61 5.71 -22.27 8.16
C ASN A 61 4.25 -22.57 7.72
N TYR A 62 3.81 -22.13 6.54
CA TYR A 62 2.39 -22.17 6.14
C TYR A 62 2.10 -22.70 4.73
N GLU A 63 3.09 -23.26 4.02
CA GLU A 63 2.96 -23.67 2.60
C GLU A 63 2.63 -22.52 1.61
N ILE A 64 2.71 -21.26 2.07
CA ILE A 64 2.56 -20.04 1.28
C ILE A 64 3.91 -19.70 0.64
N GLU A 65 3.90 -19.18 -0.60
CA GLU A 65 5.10 -18.67 -1.27
C GLU A 65 5.69 -17.48 -0.47
N PRO A 66 7.02 -17.38 -0.26
CA PRO A 66 7.62 -16.35 0.60
C PRO A 66 7.75 -15.00 -0.12
N THR A 67 6.66 -14.51 -0.70
CA THR A 67 6.53 -13.22 -1.39
C THR A 67 5.54 -12.32 -0.67
N LEU A 68 5.74 -11.01 -0.78
CA LEU A 68 4.83 -10.00 -0.19
C LEU A 68 3.40 -10.19 -0.72
N GLU A 69 3.28 -10.45 -2.01
CA GLU A 69 2.03 -10.73 -2.74
C GLU A 69 1.24 -11.88 -2.10
N ALA A 70 1.87 -13.04 -1.92
CA ALA A 70 1.22 -14.23 -1.41
C ALA A 70 0.87 -14.13 0.09
N TRP A 71 1.75 -13.51 0.89
CA TRP A 71 1.51 -13.28 2.31
C TRP A 71 0.35 -12.29 2.54
N ILE A 72 0.31 -11.16 1.83
CA ILE A 72 -0.83 -10.21 1.91
C ILE A 72 -2.13 -10.86 1.44
N ALA A 73 -2.12 -11.57 0.30
CA ALA A 73 -3.31 -12.25 -0.21
C ALA A 73 -3.85 -13.30 0.78
N TYR A 74 -2.96 -14.08 1.41
CA TYR A 74 -3.32 -15.05 2.43
C TYR A 74 -3.99 -14.39 3.64
N HIS A 75 -3.36 -13.37 4.24
CA HIS A 75 -3.93 -12.75 5.45
C HIS A 75 -5.19 -11.94 5.16
N ALA A 76 -5.28 -11.26 4.02
CA ALA A 76 -6.51 -10.59 3.57
C ALA A 76 -7.68 -11.57 3.44
N GLN A 77 -7.43 -12.80 2.96
CA GLN A 77 -8.43 -13.86 2.96
C GLN A 77 -8.68 -14.45 4.36
N ASP A 78 -7.64 -14.66 5.16
CA ASP A 78 -7.73 -15.37 6.44
C ASP A 78 -8.40 -14.57 7.54
N ILE A 79 -8.17 -13.26 7.60
CA ILE A 79 -8.76 -12.42 8.64
C ILE A 79 -10.29 -12.34 8.51
N ASN A 80 -10.79 -12.32 7.27
CA ASN A 80 -12.21 -12.34 6.95
C ASN A 80 -12.93 -13.67 7.29
N LYS A 81 -12.21 -14.70 7.77
CA LYS A 81 -12.82 -15.99 8.16
C LYS A 81 -13.41 -15.98 9.56
N THR A 82 -13.16 -14.95 10.38
CA THR A 82 -13.66 -14.89 11.75
C THR A 82 -14.67 -13.77 11.98
N THR A 83 -15.63 -14.09 12.83
CA THR A 83 -16.50 -13.12 13.50
C THR A 83 -16.40 -13.27 15.02
N ASP A 84 -15.45 -14.06 15.52
CA ASP A 84 -15.21 -14.27 16.94
C ASP A 84 -14.24 -13.21 17.46
N VAL A 85 -14.72 -12.37 18.37
CA VAL A 85 -13.97 -11.22 18.88
C VAL A 85 -12.74 -11.67 19.68
N ASP A 86 -12.81 -12.84 20.32
CA ASP A 86 -11.67 -13.41 21.06
C ASP A 86 -10.55 -13.91 20.11
N GLU A 87 -10.79 -13.98 18.78
CA GLU A 87 -9.75 -14.24 17.77
C GLU A 87 -9.13 -12.98 17.15
N TYR A 88 -9.74 -11.80 17.29
CA TYR A 88 -9.39 -10.59 16.53
C TYR A 88 -7.93 -10.17 16.73
N TYR A 89 -7.51 -10.04 18.00
CA TYR A 89 -6.13 -9.72 18.35
C TYR A 89 -5.15 -10.79 17.87
N LEU A 90 -5.45 -12.07 18.07
CA LEU A 90 -4.56 -13.18 17.73
C LEU A 90 -4.26 -13.28 16.22
N ARG A 91 -5.25 -13.00 15.38
CA ARG A 91 -5.06 -12.96 13.91
C ARG A 91 -4.21 -11.78 13.47
N ALA A 92 -4.42 -10.60 14.05
CA ALA A 92 -3.62 -9.42 13.76
C ALA A 92 -2.17 -9.55 14.26
N ASP A 93 -1.97 -10.05 15.48
CA ASP A 93 -0.67 -10.31 16.10
C ASP A 93 0.16 -11.33 15.29
N ARG A 94 -0.48 -12.37 14.76
CA ARG A 94 0.18 -13.32 13.84
C ARG A 94 0.67 -12.61 12.57
N LEU A 95 -0.15 -11.75 11.96
CA LEU A 95 0.23 -10.96 10.79
C LEU A 95 1.44 -10.06 11.10
N THR A 96 1.39 -9.24 12.14
CA THR A 96 2.49 -8.28 12.43
C THR A 96 3.78 -8.97 12.85
N LYS A 97 3.71 -10.15 13.50
CA LYS A 97 4.90 -10.99 13.76
C LYS A 97 5.56 -11.54 12.49
N GLU A 98 4.78 -11.83 11.45
CA GLU A 98 5.28 -12.31 10.17
C GLU A 98 5.75 -11.18 9.25
N MET A 99 5.18 -9.98 9.42
CA MET A 99 5.55 -8.77 8.68
C MET A 99 7.05 -8.43 8.77
N ILE A 100 7.77 -8.90 9.79
CA ILE A 100 9.22 -8.69 9.95
C ILE A 100 10.07 -9.26 8.80
N TYR A 101 9.54 -10.25 8.06
CA TYR A 101 10.20 -10.87 6.91
C TYR A 101 10.00 -10.07 5.61
N PHE A 102 9.02 -9.16 5.60
CA PHE A 102 8.65 -8.38 4.43
C PHE A 102 9.12 -6.93 4.56
N ARG A 103 9.57 -6.33 3.46
CA ARG A 103 10.12 -4.97 3.44
C ARG A 103 9.68 -4.24 2.19
N VAL A 104 8.75 -3.32 2.34
CA VAL A 104 8.42 -2.34 1.30
C VAL A 104 9.31 -1.10 1.41
N GLN A 105 9.70 -0.55 0.26
CA GLN A 105 10.16 0.84 0.13
C GLN A 105 9.07 1.65 -0.55
N GLY A 106 8.86 2.90 -0.13
CA GLY A 106 7.83 3.80 -0.66
C GLY A 106 7.14 4.51 0.49
N GLU A 107 7.12 5.84 0.47
CA GLU A 107 6.77 6.64 1.66
C GLU A 107 5.33 6.39 2.12
N ASP A 108 4.37 6.41 1.19
CA ASP A 108 2.96 6.27 1.55
C ASP A 108 2.59 4.81 1.86
N LEU A 109 3.12 3.84 1.12
CA LEU A 109 2.94 2.43 1.44
C LEU A 109 3.56 2.04 2.80
N GLN A 110 4.69 2.64 3.19
CA GLN A 110 5.28 2.42 4.52
C GLN A 110 4.34 2.92 5.64
N LYS A 111 3.73 4.09 5.49
CA LYS A 111 2.69 4.59 6.43
C LYS A 111 1.51 3.63 6.53
N ASP A 112 1.07 3.05 5.42
CA ASP A 112 -0.03 2.07 5.41
C ASP A 112 0.31 0.79 6.21
N PHE A 113 1.56 0.31 6.12
CA PHE A 113 2.05 -0.79 6.96
C PHE A 113 2.26 -0.39 8.43
N GLU A 114 2.68 0.84 8.70
CA GLU A 114 2.77 1.39 10.07
C GLU A 114 1.37 1.50 10.71
N ASN A 115 0.35 1.92 9.95
CA ASN A 115 -1.04 1.98 10.39
C ASN A 115 -1.61 0.59 10.76
N LEU A 116 -1.30 -0.46 9.98
CA LEU A 116 -1.61 -1.85 10.38
C LEU A 116 -0.97 -2.22 11.73
N ASN A 117 0.30 -1.87 11.93
CA ASN A 117 1.03 -2.18 13.15
C ASN A 117 0.44 -1.45 14.37
N VAL A 118 0.08 -0.18 14.24
CA VAL A 118 -0.56 0.59 15.32
C VAL A 118 -1.95 0.04 15.65
N LEU A 119 -2.76 -0.32 14.65
CA LEU A 119 -4.04 -0.99 14.87
C LEU A 119 -3.88 -2.31 15.66
N GLN A 120 -2.87 -3.11 15.36
CA GLN A 120 -2.59 -4.36 16.10
C GLN A 120 -2.17 -4.11 17.55
N ILE A 121 -1.35 -3.08 17.80
CA ILE A 121 -0.96 -2.67 19.15
C ILE A 121 -2.20 -2.21 19.95
N LEU A 122 -3.09 -1.42 19.35
CA LEU A 122 -4.34 -0.99 19.98
C LEU A 122 -5.25 -2.18 20.30
N MET A 123 -5.41 -3.14 19.39
CA MET A 123 -6.18 -4.37 19.66
C MET A 123 -5.59 -5.19 20.82
N GLY A 124 -4.25 -5.29 20.92
CA GLY A 124 -3.60 -5.96 22.05
C GLY A 124 -3.74 -5.23 23.38
N HIS A 125 -3.82 -3.90 23.36
CA HIS A 125 -4.16 -3.11 24.54
C HIS A 125 -5.60 -3.37 24.99
N LEU A 126 -6.55 -3.34 24.06
CA LEU A 126 -7.98 -3.55 24.33
C LEU A 126 -8.27 -4.98 24.83
N ASP A 127 -7.66 -6.01 24.25
CA ASP A 127 -7.75 -7.39 24.74
C ASP A 127 -7.27 -7.53 26.20
N TYR A 128 -6.15 -6.87 26.54
CA TYR A 128 -5.67 -6.79 27.92
C TYR A 128 -6.64 -6.04 28.85
N VAL A 129 -7.20 -4.91 28.43
CA VAL A 129 -8.19 -4.13 29.21
C VAL A 129 -9.42 -4.98 29.50
N ILE A 130 -10.01 -5.61 28.48
CA ILE A 130 -11.16 -6.52 28.59
C ILE A 130 -10.86 -7.66 29.58
N SER A 131 -9.67 -8.24 29.52
CA SER A 131 -9.23 -9.31 30.44
C SER A 131 -9.17 -8.83 31.90
N VAL A 132 -8.69 -7.61 32.14
CA VAL A 132 -8.63 -7.00 33.48
C VAL A 132 -10.02 -6.61 33.98
N GLU A 133 -10.87 -6.03 33.13
CA GLU A 133 -12.26 -5.66 33.46
C GLU A 133 -13.10 -6.88 33.84
N LYS A 134 -13.01 -7.97 33.06
CA LYS A 134 -13.64 -9.28 33.39
C LYS A 134 -13.20 -9.79 34.77
N GLN A 135 -11.92 -9.69 35.11
CA GLN A 135 -11.40 -10.13 36.42
C GLN A 135 -11.91 -9.26 37.58
N GLN A 136 -12.21 -7.98 37.34
CA GLN A 136 -12.75 -7.05 38.32
C GLN A 136 -14.29 -7.06 38.38
N GLY A 137 -14.97 -7.73 37.45
CA GLY A 137 -16.42 -7.72 37.33
C GLY A 137 -16.99 -6.38 36.82
N LEU A 138 -16.20 -5.65 36.04
CA LEU A 138 -16.61 -4.41 35.37
C LEU A 138 -17.36 -4.72 34.06
N ASP A 139 -18.07 -3.71 33.55
CA ASP A 139 -18.61 -3.78 32.19
C ASP A 139 -17.45 -3.71 31.17
N THR A 140 -17.63 -4.37 30.03
CA THR A 140 -16.63 -4.50 28.94
C THR A 140 -17.19 -4.06 27.59
N ALA A 141 -18.45 -3.60 27.54
CA ALA A 141 -19.14 -3.30 26.28
C ALA A 141 -18.42 -2.24 25.43
N GLU A 142 -17.90 -1.18 26.06
CA GLU A 142 -17.15 -0.11 25.38
C GLU A 142 -15.82 -0.63 24.79
N SER A 143 -14.99 -1.29 25.60
CA SER A 143 -13.74 -1.91 25.16
C SER A 143 -13.94 -2.94 24.04
N TYR A 144 -15.05 -3.69 24.07
CA TYR A 144 -15.43 -4.63 23.00
C TYR A 144 -15.88 -3.93 21.71
N GLU A 145 -16.60 -2.81 21.80
CA GLU A 145 -16.95 -1.99 20.63
C GLU A 145 -15.70 -1.40 19.98
N GLU A 146 -14.77 -0.86 20.78
CA GLU A 146 -13.49 -0.34 20.30
C GLU A 146 -12.61 -1.44 19.66
N LEU A 147 -12.53 -2.62 20.26
CA LEU A 147 -11.79 -3.77 19.70
C LEU A 147 -12.37 -4.19 18.34
N THR A 148 -13.70 -4.26 18.24
CA THR A 148 -14.41 -4.57 16.98
C THR A 148 -14.14 -3.51 15.92
N LYS A 149 -14.15 -2.23 16.30
CA LYS A 149 -13.83 -1.11 15.41
C LYS A 149 -12.37 -1.16 14.91
N CYS A 150 -11.40 -1.41 15.79
CA CYS A 150 -9.99 -1.58 15.40
C CYS A 150 -9.81 -2.77 14.44
N PHE A 151 -10.46 -3.91 14.71
CA PHE A 151 -10.40 -5.08 13.82
C PHE A 151 -11.04 -4.83 12.45
N THR A 152 -12.11 -4.02 12.41
CA THR A 152 -12.76 -3.58 11.17
C THR A 152 -11.78 -2.77 10.31
N TYR A 153 -11.17 -1.70 10.85
CA TYR A 153 -10.18 -0.93 10.10
C TYR A 153 -8.95 -1.75 9.70
N PHE A 154 -8.49 -2.69 10.55
CA PHE A 154 -7.37 -3.56 10.21
C PHE A 154 -7.70 -4.48 9.03
N THR A 155 -8.92 -5.02 9.00
CA THR A 155 -9.41 -5.85 7.89
C THR A 155 -9.61 -5.04 6.60
N GLU A 156 -10.22 -3.86 6.68
CA GLU A 156 -10.41 -2.95 5.54
C GLU A 156 -9.07 -2.45 4.97
N LEU A 157 -8.11 -2.08 5.83
CA LEU A 157 -6.77 -1.62 5.42
C LEU A 157 -5.95 -2.75 4.77
N LEU A 158 -6.03 -3.97 5.31
CA LEU A 158 -5.37 -5.14 4.74
C LEU A 158 -5.96 -5.52 3.36
N HIS A 159 -7.27 -5.33 3.17
CA HIS A 159 -7.91 -5.45 1.86
C HIS A 159 -7.38 -4.40 0.88
N ASP A 160 -7.30 -3.12 1.27
CA ASP A 160 -6.77 -2.05 0.42
C ASP A 160 -5.30 -2.30 0.03
N LEU A 161 -4.48 -2.78 0.98
CA LEU A 161 -3.10 -3.21 0.73
C LEU A 161 -3.02 -4.39 -0.25
N ASN A 162 -3.94 -5.35 -0.18
CA ASN A 162 -4.05 -6.42 -1.17
C ASN A 162 -4.45 -5.90 -2.56
N VAL A 163 -5.28 -4.85 -2.65
CA VAL A 163 -5.58 -4.18 -3.92
C VAL A 163 -4.36 -3.45 -4.48
N ILE A 164 -3.58 -2.77 -3.64
CA ILE A 164 -2.32 -2.11 -4.04
C ILE A 164 -1.32 -3.12 -4.61
N ILE A 165 -1.03 -4.17 -3.84
CA ILE A 165 0.09 -5.08 -4.08
C ILE A 165 -0.26 -6.11 -5.17
N ASN A 166 -1.44 -6.74 -5.11
CA ASN A 166 -1.81 -7.82 -6.03
C ASN A 166 -2.62 -7.36 -7.26
N ASN A 167 -3.10 -6.10 -7.30
CA ASN A 167 -3.95 -5.61 -8.40
C ASN A 167 -3.50 -4.25 -8.99
N ASP A 168 -2.24 -3.83 -8.79
CA ASP A 168 -1.71 -2.51 -9.17
C ASP A 168 -2.55 -1.32 -8.66
N GLY A 169 -3.19 -1.44 -7.49
CA GLY A 169 -4.11 -0.43 -6.97
C GLY A 169 -5.47 -0.35 -7.67
N LYS A 170 -5.81 -1.33 -8.53
CA LYS A 170 -7.08 -1.37 -9.28
C LYS A 170 -8.07 -2.32 -8.61
N GLY A 171 -9.09 -1.78 -7.96
CA GLY A 171 -10.16 -2.55 -7.35
C GLY A 171 -11.12 -1.70 -6.55
N GLU A 172 -12.11 -2.34 -5.94
CA GLU A 172 -12.90 -1.71 -4.88
C GLU A 172 -12.04 -1.61 -3.62
N THR A 173 -12.06 -0.44 -2.97
CA THR A 173 -11.29 -0.12 -1.77
C THR A 173 -12.17 0.55 -0.73
N TYR A 174 -11.78 0.45 0.53
CA TYR A 174 -12.41 1.14 1.65
C TYR A 174 -11.88 2.57 1.82
N GLY A 175 -10.75 2.88 1.19
CA GLY A 175 -10.17 4.22 1.12
C GLY A 175 -9.34 4.57 2.34
N LEU A 176 -8.68 3.59 2.95
CA LEU A 176 -7.89 3.76 4.18
C LEU A 176 -6.39 3.98 3.94
N THR A 177 -5.94 3.88 2.69
CA THR A 177 -4.52 3.89 2.33
C THR A 177 -4.03 5.26 1.85
N HIS A 178 -2.90 5.71 2.39
CA HIS A 178 -2.13 6.83 1.84
C HIS A 178 -1.72 6.51 0.41
N GLN A 179 -1.29 5.28 0.11
CA GLN A 179 -0.78 4.89 -1.20
C GLN A 179 -1.80 5.04 -2.35
N LEU A 180 -3.11 5.10 -2.07
CA LEU A 180 -4.17 5.36 -3.05
C LEU A 180 -4.92 6.69 -2.84
N ASP A 181 -4.39 7.60 -2.00
CA ASP A 181 -5.03 8.86 -1.62
C ASP A 181 -6.46 8.66 -1.06
N GLY A 182 -6.61 7.66 -0.18
CA GLY A 182 -7.87 7.19 0.35
C GLY A 182 -8.66 8.23 1.15
N SER A 183 -9.97 8.31 0.92
CA SER A 183 -10.87 9.31 1.54
C SER A 183 -11.08 9.16 3.05
N LYS A 184 -10.65 8.04 3.65
CA LYS A 184 -10.76 7.74 5.09
C LYS A 184 -9.40 7.75 5.81
N VAL A 185 -8.29 8.13 5.16
CA VAL A 185 -6.96 8.21 5.80
C VAL A 185 -7.01 9.07 7.07
N ASP A 186 -7.54 10.30 6.98
CA ASP A 186 -7.71 11.20 8.13
C ASP A 186 -8.60 10.62 9.25
N GLU A 187 -9.57 9.77 8.90
CA GLU A 187 -10.47 9.11 9.86
C GLU A 187 -9.71 8.03 10.65
N LEU A 188 -8.91 7.23 9.95
CA LEU A 188 -8.03 6.23 10.54
C LEU A 188 -6.94 6.86 11.39
N GLU A 189 -6.14 7.79 10.84
CA GLU A 189 -5.08 8.47 11.59
C GLU A 189 -5.61 9.18 12.85
N LYS A 190 -6.85 9.67 12.81
CA LYS A 190 -7.50 10.24 14.00
C LYS A 190 -7.77 9.17 15.07
N LEU A 191 -8.15 7.95 14.72
CA LEU A 191 -8.23 6.85 15.68
C LEU A 191 -6.84 6.53 16.26
N LEU A 192 -5.81 6.43 15.41
CA LEU A 192 -4.47 5.97 15.80
C LEU A 192 -3.68 7.00 16.63
N TYR A 193 -3.81 8.30 16.31
CA TYR A 193 -2.89 9.34 16.78
C TYR A 193 -3.56 10.52 17.52
N THR A 194 -4.83 10.39 17.92
CA THR A 194 -5.49 11.42 18.78
C THR A 194 -5.30 11.15 20.27
N GLU A 195 -5.15 9.88 20.67
CA GLU A 195 -4.75 9.51 22.03
C GLU A 195 -3.35 10.04 22.38
N ALA A 196 -2.42 9.96 21.44
CA ALA A 196 -1.03 10.43 21.58
C ALA A 196 -0.83 11.97 21.57
N ARG A 197 -1.91 12.77 21.54
CA ARG A 197 -1.86 14.24 21.49
C ARG A 197 -2.55 14.93 22.67
N LYS A 198 -2.73 14.21 23.79
CA LYS A 198 -3.19 14.75 25.08
C LYS A 198 -2.03 14.85 26.09
N GLU A 199 -0.95 15.53 25.71
CA GLU A 199 0.14 15.99 26.60
C GLU A 199 0.31 17.51 26.51
#